data_AF-A0A1M5AZ56-F1
#
_entry.id   AF-A0A1M5AZ56-F1
#
_cell.length_a   1.000
_cell.length_b   1.000
_cell.length_c   1.000
_cell.angle_alpha   90.00
_cell.angle_beta   90.00
_cell.angle_gamma   90.00
#
_symmetry.space_group_name_H-M   'P 1'
#
loop_
_entity.id
_entity.type
_entity.pdbx_description
1 polymer ?
#
loop_
_entity_poly.entity_id
_entity_poly.type
_entity_poly.pdbx_seq_one_letter_code
_entity_poly.pdbx_strand_id
1 'polypeptide(L)' 'MAIIVIPNLSILKTRKAKAVRLETLDAICEVLDCQPGDLLEYCRLEE' A
#
# COMPACT_ATOMS: atom_id res chain seq x y z
N MET A 1 -2.63 21.57 7.52
CA MET A 1 -2.88 20.44 8.43
C MET A 1 -2.58 19.15 7.68
N ALA A 2 -1.31 18.74 7.62
CA ALA A 2 -0.92 17.48 6.99
C ALA A 2 -0.69 16.45 8.11
N ILE A 3 -1.52 15.41 8.16
CA ILE A 3 -1.22 14.24 8.98
C ILE A 3 -0.12 13.49 8.23
N ILE A 4 1.12 13.64 8.71
CA ILE A 4 2.23 12.78 8.34
C ILE A 4 1.98 11.43 9.03
N VAL A 5 1.27 10.52 8.36
CA VAL A 5 1.50 9.11 8.64
C VAL A 5 2.82 8.81 7.97
N ILE A 6 3.88 8.61 8.75
CA ILE A 6 5.02 7.82 8.32
C ILE A 6 4.53 6.38 8.50
N PRO A 7 3.91 5.70 7.51
CA PRO A 7 3.90 4.26 7.59
C PRO A 7 5.39 3.93 7.55
N ASN A 8 5.94 3.53 8.70
CA ASN A 8 7.27 2.96 8.73
C ASN A 8 7.28 1.92 7.61
N LEU A 9 8.12 2.07 6.57
CA LEU A 9 8.11 1.19 5.40
C LEU A 9 8.17 -0.29 5.81
N SER A 10 8.69 -0.57 7.00
CA SER A 10 8.63 -1.87 7.69
C SER A 10 7.22 -2.48 7.79
N ILE A 11 6.14 -1.69 7.92
CA ILE A 11 4.76 -2.18 8.04
C ILE A 11 4.21 -2.67 6.68
N LEU A 12 4.60 -2.00 5.59
CA LEU A 12 4.35 -2.47 4.22
C LEU A 12 5.14 -3.76 3.95
N LYS A 13 6.42 -3.82 4.35
CA LYS A 13 7.24 -5.05 4.24
C LYS A 13 6.68 -6.23 5.03
N THR A 14 6.08 -6.00 6.19
CA THR A 14 5.51 -7.06 7.04
C THR A 14 4.09 -7.49 6.62
N ARG A 15 3.53 -6.94 5.54
CA ARG A 15 2.15 -7.17 5.08
C ARG A 15 1.07 -6.87 6.14
N LYS A 16 1.41 -6.11 7.19
CA LYS A 16 0.49 -5.73 8.28
C LYS A 16 -0.15 -4.36 8.07
N ALA A 17 0.09 -3.73 6.92
CA ALA A 17 -0.46 -2.43 6.59
C ALA A 17 -1.99 -2.53 6.45
N LYS A 18 -2.72 -1.79 7.29
CA LYS A 18 -4.19 -1.73 7.26
C LYS A 18 -4.73 -0.78 6.18
N ALA A 19 -3.93 0.22 5.81
CA ALA A 19 -4.29 1.22 4.81
C ALA A 19 -3.01 1.78 4.14
N VAL A 20 -3.15 2.18 2.87
CA VAL A 20 -2.12 2.88 2.10
C VAL A 20 -2.73 4.16 1.51
N ARG A 21 -1.95 5.24 1.42
CA ARG A 21 -2.40 6.46 0.72
C ARG A 21 -2.36 6.22 -0.79
N LEU A 22 -3.31 6.80 -1.51
CA LEU A 22 -3.34 6.71 -2.98
C LEU A 22 -2.09 7.29 -3.62
N GLU A 23 -1.56 8.41 -3.10
CA GLU A 23 -0.27 8.99 -3.56
C GLU A 23 0.90 8.00 -3.46
N THR A 24 0.89 7.13 -2.44
CA THR A 24 1.96 6.17 -2.20
C THR A 24 1.79 4.96 -3.13
N LEU A 25 0.55 4.54 -3.36
CA LEU A 25 0.26 3.49 -4.34
C LEU A 25 0.61 3.95 -5.76
N ASP A 26 0.30 5.20 -6.10
CA ASP A 26 0.62 5.82 -7.39
C ASP A 26 2.13 5.86 -7.65
N ALA A 27 2.91 6.34 -6.68
CA ALA A 27 4.38 6.32 -6.77
C ALA A 27 4.97 4.90 -6.91
N ILE A 28 4.34 3.89 -6.30
CA ILE A 28 4.75 2.49 -6.46
C ILE A 28 4.44 2.01 -7.88
N CYS A 29 3.25 2.30 -8.39
CA CYS A 29 2.82 1.96 -9.75
C CYS A 29 3.72 2.61 -10.81
N GLU A 30 4.13 3.87 -10.61
CA GLU A 30 5.04 4.59 -11.52
C GLU A 30 6.42 3.92 -11.57
N VAL A 31 6.97 3.52 -10.42
CA VAL A 31 8.30 2.90 -10.36
C VAL A 31 8.29 1.46 -10.90
N LEU A 32 7.18 0.74 -10.71
CA LEU A 32 7.04 -0.65 -11.13
C LEU A 32 6.41 -0.81 -12.53
N ASP A 33 6.02 0.30 -13.18
CA ASP A 33 5.29 0.32 -14.45
C ASP A 33 4.09 -0.65 -14.46
N CYS A 34 3.28 -0.60 -13.39
CA CYS A 34 2.13 -1.50 -13.21
C CYS A 34 0.85 -0.74 -12.86
N GLN A 35 -0.28 -1.45 -12.89
CA GLN A 35 -1.57 -0.89 -12.48
C GLN A 35 -1.88 -1.25 -11.02
N PRO A 36 -2.72 -0.45 -10.33
CA PRO A 36 -3.12 -0.76 -8.95
C PRO A 36 -3.82 -2.12 -8.84
N GLY A 37 -4.48 -2.60 -9.90
CA GLY A 37 -5.07 -3.93 -9.96
C GLY A 37 -4.05 -5.08 -9.91
N ASP A 38 -2.80 -4.83 -10.33
CA ASP A 38 -1.71 -5.82 -10.27
C ASP A 38 -1.14 -5.98 -8.85
N LEU A 39 -1.37 -4.99 -7.98
CA LEU A 39 -0.84 -4.94 -6.61
C LEU A 39 -1.86 -5.32 -5.54
N LEU A 40 -3.15 -5.18 -5.85
CA LEU A 40 -4.25 -5.37 -4.90
C LEU A 40 -5.00 -6.67 -5.18
N GLU A 41 -4.92 -7.60 -4.26
CA GLU A 41 -5.71 -8.83 -4.27
C GLU A 41 -6.70 -8.83 -3.10
N TYR A 42 -7.96 -9.18 -3.37
CA TYR A 42 -8.92 -9.41 -2.31
C TYR A 42 -8.62 -10.76 -1.62
N CYS A 43 -8.07 -10.70 -0.41
CA CYS A 43 -7.87 -11.87 0.41
C CYS A 43 -9.01 -11.95 1.45
N ARG A 44 -9.85 -12.99 1.35
CA ARG A 44 -10.80 -13.31 2.41
C ARG A 44 -10.00 -13.94 3.55
N LEU A 45 -9.73 -13.17 4.61
CA LEU A 45 -9.27 -13.75 5.87
C LEU A 45 -10.42 -14.56 6.44
N GLU A 46 -10.40 -15.87 6.23
CA GLU A 46 -11.28 -16.79 6.94
C GLU A 46 -10.71 -16.94 8.37
N GLU A 47 -11.59 -16.80 9.37
CA GLU A 47 -11.26 -17.04 10.79
C GLU A 47 -11.04 -18.53 11.08
#